data_AF-A0A952Z1T0-F1
#
_entry.id   AF-A0A952Z1T0-F1
#
_cell.length_a   1.000
_cell.length_b   1.000
_cell.length_c   1.000
_cell.angle_alpha   90.00
_cell.angle_beta   90.00
_cell.angle_gamma   90.00
#
_symmetry.space_group_name_H-M   'P 1'
#
loop_
_entity.id
_entity.type
_entity.pdbx_description
1 polymer ?
#
loop_
_entity_poly.entity_id
_entity_poly.type
_entity_poly.pdbx_seq_one_letter_code
_entity_poly.pdbx_strand_id
1 'polypeptide(L)'
;MPPSVFNRDEESALPSVNIAGTSTDTHTVAVDALYRDHHHWLYAWLRKKLNCQHQAADVAHDTFTCIFALSNLPCLQEPRAYLVTTAKRLLIDQVRKQRIEQAYLAELAQAAHTMRDLCTTTTLKQWIE
;
A
#
# COMPACT_ATOMS: atom_id res chain seq x y z
N MET A 1 -41.37 13.11 63.85
CA MET A 1 -40.25 12.15 63.81
C MET A 1 -40.03 11.75 62.35
N PRO A 2 -38.84 12.00 61.77
CA PRO A 2 -38.44 11.59 60.42
C PRO A 2 -37.95 10.11 60.44
N PRO A 3 -37.56 9.47 59.31
CA PRO A 3 -36.34 9.79 58.54
C PRO A 3 -36.66 9.98 57.04
N SER A 4 -36.15 10.98 56.31
CA SER A 4 -34.73 11.26 55.96
C SER A 4 -33.96 10.03 55.48
N VAL A 5 -34.30 9.59 54.27
CA VAL A 5 -33.54 8.68 53.40
C VAL A 5 -33.92 9.17 52.00
N PHE A 6 -33.08 9.72 51.14
CA PHE A 6 -31.68 9.45 50.84
C PHE A 6 -31.15 10.71 50.14
N ASN A 7 -30.01 11.23 50.60
CA ASN A 7 -29.40 12.42 50.01
C ASN A 7 -29.09 12.21 48.52
N ARG A 8 -29.50 13.20 47.75
CA ARG A 8 -29.02 13.53 46.42
C ARG A 8 -27.68 14.23 46.60
N ASP A 9 -26.60 13.49 46.74
CA ASP A 9 -25.24 14.03 46.63
C ASP A 9 -24.29 12.91 46.16
N GLU A 10 -23.58 13.20 45.06
CA GLU A 10 -22.17 12.85 44.88
C GLU A 10 -21.79 11.36 44.76
N GLU A 11 -21.91 10.78 43.56
CA GLU A 11 -20.83 9.93 43.02
C GLU A 11 -20.91 9.84 41.49
N SER A 12 -20.51 10.93 40.81
CA SER A 12 -20.22 10.90 39.37
C SER A 12 -18.92 10.13 39.12
N ALA A 13 -18.99 8.80 39.23
CA ALA A 13 -17.87 7.91 38.94
C ALA A 13 -18.07 7.18 37.60
N LEU A 14 -17.54 7.82 36.53
CA LEU A 14 -16.77 7.22 35.41
C LEU A 14 -17.53 6.41 34.33
N PRO A 15 -17.05 6.38 33.05
CA PRO A 15 -15.68 6.59 32.63
C PRO A 15 -15.45 7.92 31.93
N SER A 16 -14.32 8.52 32.28
CA SER A 16 -13.54 9.36 31.38
C SER A 16 -13.57 8.74 29.98
N VAL A 17 -14.32 9.37 29.06
CA VAL A 17 -14.04 9.18 27.64
C VAL A 17 -12.66 9.77 27.46
N ASN A 18 -11.66 8.90 27.46
CA ASN A 18 -10.31 9.25 27.07
C ASN A 18 -10.42 9.88 25.69
N ILE A 19 -10.27 11.21 25.64
CA ILE A 19 -10.03 11.97 24.43
C ILE A 19 -8.60 11.60 23.98
N ALA A 20 -8.45 10.38 23.48
CA ALA A 20 -7.30 9.92 22.72
C ALA A 20 -7.52 10.18 21.22
N GLY A 21 -8.47 11.06 20.86
CA GLY A 21 -8.83 11.38 19.48
C GLY A 21 -8.01 12.51 18.82
N THR A 22 -7.19 13.25 19.58
CA THR A 22 -6.52 14.44 19.02
C THR A 22 -5.34 14.11 18.08
N SER A 23 -4.69 12.95 18.22
CA SER A 23 -3.56 12.57 17.35
C SER A 23 -3.99 12.07 15.96
N THR A 24 -5.08 11.32 15.87
CA THR A 24 -5.56 10.82 14.56
C THR A 24 -6.21 11.92 13.74
N ASP A 25 -6.93 12.85 14.37
CA ASP A 25 -7.62 13.94 13.68
C ASP A 25 -6.64 14.99 13.14
N THR A 26 -5.54 15.25 13.85
CA THR A 26 -4.49 16.16 13.35
C THR A 26 -3.70 15.55 12.20
N HIS A 27 -3.44 14.24 12.25
CA HIS A 27 -2.75 13.51 11.17
C HIS A 27 -3.58 13.49 9.88
N THR A 28 -4.88 13.19 9.96
CA THR A 28 -5.77 13.15 8.78
C THR A 28 -5.88 14.51 8.11
N VAL A 29 -6.00 15.59 8.89
CA VAL A 29 -6.04 16.97 8.36
C VAL A 29 -4.72 17.36 7.67
N ALA A 30 -3.58 16.98 8.26
CA ALA A 30 -2.28 17.26 7.65
C ALA A 30 -2.06 16.50 6.33
N VAL A 31 -2.48 15.22 6.28
CA VAL A 31 -2.42 14.41 5.05
C VAL A 31 -3.41 14.91 4.00
N ASP A 32 -4.61 15.36 4.39
CA ASP A 32 -5.59 15.92 3.45
C ASP A 32 -5.05 17.19 2.77
N ALA A 33 -4.46 18.11 3.54
CA ALA A 33 -3.79 19.28 2.97
C ALA A 33 -2.67 18.89 2.00
N LEU A 34 -1.80 17.94 2.41
CA LEU A 34 -0.72 17.43 1.55
C LEU A 34 -1.28 16.82 0.24
N TYR A 35 -2.35 16.04 0.33
CA TYR A 35 -3.00 15.38 -0.80
C TYR A 35 -3.56 16.41 -1.77
N ARG A 36 -4.35 17.38 -1.29
CA ARG A 36 -4.97 18.41 -2.15
C ARG A 36 -3.92 19.26 -2.86
N ASP A 37 -2.83 19.58 -2.17
CA ASP A 37 -1.78 20.44 -2.72
C ASP A 37 -0.83 19.72 -3.69
N HIS A 38 -0.59 18.42 -3.50
CA HIS A 38 0.49 17.71 -4.21
C HIS A 38 0.02 16.57 -5.12
N HIS A 39 -1.20 16.07 -4.98
CA HIS A 39 -1.70 14.94 -5.78
C HIS A 39 -1.68 15.24 -7.28
N HIS A 40 -2.22 16.39 -7.70
CA HIS A 40 -2.28 16.74 -9.13
C HIS A 40 -0.89 16.89 -9.74
N TRP A 41 0.04 17.51 -9.01
CA TRP A 41 1.42 17.68 -9.44
C TRP A 41 2.14 16.33 -9.55
N LEU A 42 2.00 15.46 -8.55
CA LEU A 42 2.62 14.13 -8.54
C LEU A 42 2.07 13.28 -9.69
N TYR A 43 0.76 13.30 -9.90
CA TYR A 43 0.12 12.61 -11.00
C TYR A 43 0.60 13.11 -12.37
N ALA A 44 0.70 14.43 -12.55
CA ALA A 44 1.24 15.01 -13.78
C ALA A 44 2.72 14.64 -14.01
N TRP A 45 3.52 14.58 -12.96
CA TRP A 45 4.90 14.11 -13.02
C TRP A 45 4.99 12.62 -13.37
N LEU A 46 4.16 11.78 -12.75
CA LEU A 46 4.08 10.33 -13.03
C LEU A 46 3.62 10.07 -14.46
N ARG A 47 2.65 10.83 -14.99
CA ARG A 47 2.21 10.73 -16.39
C ARG A 47 3.30 11.07 -17.40
N LYS A 48 4.26 11.94 -17.04
CA LYS A 48 5.42 12.21 -17.90
C LYS A 48 6.48 11.12 -17.82
N LYS A 49 6.52 10.36 -16.71
CA LYS A 49 7.47 9.28 -16.47
C LYS A 49 6.97 7.92 -16.95
N LEU A 50 5.67 7.70 -16.89
CA LEU A 50 4.98 6.46 -17.25
C LEU A 50 4.15 6.71 -18.50
N ASN A 51 4.28 5.84 -19.50
CA ASN A 51 3.48 5.91 -20.72
C ASN A 51 2.01 5.47 -20.53
N CYS A 52 1.63 5.02 -19.32
CA CYS A 52 0.29 4.56 -19.00
C CYS A 52 -0.35 5.44 -17.92
N GLN A 53 -1.50 6.04 -18.25
CA GLN A 53 -2.27 6.90 -17.33
C GLN A 53 -2.84 6.15 -16.13
N HIS A 54 -3.20 4.88 -16.32
CA HIS A 54 -3.78 4.03 -15.27
C HIS A 54 -2.69 3.68 -14.25
N GLN A 55 -1.54 3.22 -14.72
CA GLN A 55 -0.39 2.96 -13.85
C GLN A 55 0.08 4.20 -13.09
N ALA A 56 0.02 5.38 -13.73
CA ALA A 56 0.32 6.64 -13.05
C ALA A 56 -0.68 6.99 -11.93
N ALA A 57 -1.96 6.64 -12.10
CA ALA A 57 -2.97 6.84 -11.07
C ALA A 57 -2.75 5.86 -9.90
N ASP A 58 -2.52 4.59 -10.21
CA ASP A 58 -2.29 3.54 -9.21
C ASP A 58 -1.08 3.89 -8.33
N VAL A 59 0.04 4.27 -8.93
CA VAL A 59 1.26 4.64 -8.19
C VAL A 59 1.07 5.92 -7.38
N ALA A 60 0.29 6.88 -7.88
CA ALA A 60 -0.05 8.08 -7.10
C ALA A 60 -0.85 7.69 -5.85
N HIS A 61 -1.89 6.87 -6.00
CA HIS A 61 -2.69 6.37 -4.90
C HIS A 61 -1.86 5.56 -3.90
N ASP A 62 -1.05 4.62 -4.37
CA ASP A 62 -0.17 3.82 -3.51
C ASP A 62 0.80 4.69 -2.70
N THR A 63 1.32 5.76 -3.30
CA THR A 63 2.20 6.70 -2.61
C THR A 63 1.48 7.36 -1.43
N PHE A 64 0.24 7.80 -1.62
CA PHE A 64 -0.55 8.40 -0.54
C PHE A 64 -1.04 7.37 0.48
N THR A 65 -1.37 6.15 0.07
CA THR A 65 -1.70 5.04 0.98
C THR A 65 -0.51 4.72 1.89
N CYS A 66 0.71 4.67 1.35
CA CYS A 66 1.92 4.51 2.16
C CYS A 66 2.08 5.63 3.19
N ILE A 67 1.73 6.87 2.83
CA ILE A 67 1.82 8.03 3.73
C ILE A 67 0.73 7.98 4.81
N PHE A 68 -0.50 7.62 4.45
CA PHE A 68 -1.59 7.40 5.40
C PHE A 68 -1.27 6.30 6.42
N ALA A 69 -0.51 5.27 6.00
CA ALA A 69 -0.07 4.20 6.88
C ALA A 69 1.05 4.61 7.85
N LEU A 70 1.71 5.76 7.64
CA LEU A 70 2.69 6.28 8.59
C LEU A 70 1.95 6.80 9.83
N SER A 71 2.42 6.41 11.01
CA SER A 71 1.83 6.89 12.27
C SER A 71 2.09 8.36 12.55
N ASN A 72 3.15 8.92 11.95
CA ASN A 72 3.51 10.33 12.04
C ASN A 72 4.03 10.80 10.69
N LEU A 73 3.53 11.94 10.22
CA LEU A 73 4.09 12.60 9.05
C LEU A 73 5.47 13.18 9.41
N PRO A 74 6.55 12.81 8.70
CA PRO A 74 7.85 13.44 8.96
C PRO A 74 7.75 14.95 8.72
N CYS A 75 8.49 15.76 9.48
CA CYS A 75 8.61 17.19 9.22
C CYS A 75 9.34 17.38 7.88
N LEU A 76 8.57 17.49 6.80
CA LEU A 76 9.05 17.53 5.43
C LEU A 76 9.40 18.96 5.07
N GLN A 77 10.70 19.27 5.04
CA GLN A 77 11.19 20.54 4.47
C GLN A 77 10.88 20.60 2.96
N GLU A 78 10.90 19.45 2.29
CA GLU A 78 10.63 19.31 0.85
C GLU A 78 9.61 18.20 0.56
N PRO A 79 8.29 18.46 0.70
CA PRO A 79 7.26 17.44 0.52
C PRO A 79 7.28 16.80 -0.87
N ARG A 80 7.56 17.60 -1.92
CA ARG A 80 7.65 17.13 -3.31
C ARG A 80 8.77 16.12 -3.55
N ALA A 81 9.96 16.38 -3.00
CA ALA A 81 11.11 15.50 -3.16
C ALA A 81 10.87 14.15 -2.48
N TYR A 82 10.25 14.18 -1.31
CA TYR A 82 9.85 12.97 -0.59
C TYR A 82 8.82 12.15 -1.37
N LEU A 83 7.74 12.78 -1.86
CA LEU A 83 6.71 12.11 -2.66
C LEU A 83 7.31 11.42 -3.89
N VAL A 84 8.18 12.11 -4.61
CA VAL A 84 8.88 11.54 -5.78
C VAL A 84 9.76 10.38 -5.38
N THR A 85 10.45 10.46 -4.24
CA THR A 85 11.33 9.38 -3.76
C THR A 85 10.52 8.14 -3.40
N THR A 86 9.40 8.31 -2.69
CA THR A 86 8.48 7.22 -2.34
C THR A 86 7.88 6.60 -3.60
N ALA A 87 7.35 7.41 -4.52
CA ALA A 87 6.80 6.92 -5.79
C ALA A 87 7.84 6.15 -6.63
N LYS A 88 9.09 6.64 -6.69
CA LYS A 88 10.18 5.92 -7.37
C LYS A 88 10.49 4.58 -6.74
N ARG A 89 10.49 4.49 -5.40
CA ARG A 89 10.72 3.22 -4.69
C ARG A 89 9.62 2.22 -5.03
N LEU A 90 8.36 2.64 -5.02
CA LEU A 90 7.23 1.80 -5.41
C LEU A 90 7.37 1.26 -6.84
N LEU A 91 7.76 2.11 -7.78
CA LEU A 91 8.01 1.69 -9.17
C LEU A 91 9.15 0.67 -9.28
N ILE A 92 10.24 0.88 -8.57
CA ILE A 92 11.38 -0.06 -8.53
C ILE A 92 10.93 -1.40 -7.95
N ASP A 93 10.18 -1.38 -6.85
CA ASP A 93 9.67 -2.57 -6.19
C ASP A 93 8.70 -3.35 -7.09
N GLN A 94 7.84 -2.66 -7.83
CA GLN A 94 6.93 -3.29 -8.80
C GLN A 94 7.71 -4.01 -9.91
N VAL A 95 8.71 -3.35 -10.51
CA VAL A 95 9.55 -3.96 -11.55
C VAL A 95 10.33 -5.15 -10.99
N ARG A 96 10.84 -5.04 -9.76
CA ARG A 96 11.53 -6.13 -9.09
C ARG A 96 10.63 -7.33 -8.88
N LYS A 97 9.38 -7.13 -8.42
CA LYS A 97 8.38 -8.19 -8.25
C LYS A 97 8.04 -8.85 -9.58
N GLN A 98 7.77 -8.05 -10.62
CA GLN A 98 7.46 -8.55 -11.97
C GLN A 98 8.59 -9.41 -12.54
N ARG A 99 9.85 -9.01 -12.36
CA ARG A 99 11.00 -9.82 -12.81
C ARG A 99 11.07 -11.18 -12.12
N ILE A 100 10.81 -11.23 -10.83
CA ILE A 100 10.79 -12.49 -10.07
C ILE A 100 9.65 -13.38 -10.56
N GLU A 101 8.46 -12.81 -10.72
CA GLU A 101 7.29 -13.53 -11.22
C GLU A 101 7.54 -14.09 -12.63
N GLN A 102 8.11 -13.29 -13.52
CA GLN A 102 8.46 -13.73 -14.88
C GLN A 102 9.50 -14.84 -14.89
N ALA A 103 10.55 -14.75 -14.05
CA ALA A 103 11.54 -15.80 -13.92
C ALA A 103 10.90 -17.10 -13.43
N TYR A 104 10.04 -17.02 -12.42
CA TYR A 104 9.32 -18.18 -11.90
C TYR A 104 8.40 -18.82 -12.95
N LEU A 105 7.63 -18.01 -13.69
CA LEU A 105 6.76 -18.50 -14.77
C LEU A 105 7.56 -19.14 -15.91
N ALA A 106 8.74 -18.61 -16.23
CA ALA A 106 9.63 -19.19 -17.23
C ALA A 106 10.13 -20.59 -16.81
N GLU A 107 10.57 -20.75 -15.57
CA GLU A 107 10.99 -22.06 -15.03
C GLU A 107 9.84 -23.08 -15.04
N LEU A 108 8.63 -22.66 -14.64
CA LEU A 108 7.46 -23.53 -14.63
C LEU A 108 7.06 -23.94 -16.05
N ALA A 109 7.12 -23.02 -17.02
CA ALA A 109 6.86 -23.30 -18.42
C ALA A 109 7.90 -24.28 -19.00
N GLN A 110 9.17 -24.10 -18.65
CA GLN A 110 10.24 -25.00 -19.07
C GLN A 110 10.05 -26.41 -18.52
N ALA A 111 9.73 -26.54 -17.22
CA ALA A 111 9.42 -27.84 -16.60
C ALA A 111 8.21 -28.52 -17.25
N ALA A 112 7.17 -27.76 -17.61
CA ALA A 112 6.01 -28.29 -18.31
C ALA A 112 6.36 -28.78 -19.73
N HIS A 113 7.21 -28.04 -20.45
CA HIS A 113 7.68 -28.41 -21.78
C HIS A 113 8.50 -29.70 -21.75
N THR A 114 9.48 -29.80 -20.83
CA THR A 114 10.32 -31.02 -20.70
C THR A 114 9.47 -32.25 -20.35
N MET A 115 8.50 -32.10 -19.44
CA MET A 115 7.56 -33.19 -19.14
C MET A 115 6.75 -33.62 -20.37
N ARG A 116 6.35 -32.67 -21.24
CA ARG A 116 5.60 -32.98 -22.46
C ARG A 116 6.47 -33.66 -23.52
N ASP A 117 7.72 -33.24 -23.68
CA ASP A 117 8.64 -33.80 -24.67
C ASP A 117 8.97 -35.26 -24.39
N LEU A 118 9.20 -35.60 -23.12
CA LEU A 118 9.50 -36.98 -22.69
C LEU A 118 8.40 -37.99 -23.04
N CYS A 119 7.15 -37.53 -23.15
CA CYS A 119 6.00 -38.32 -23.59
C CYS A 119 6.02 -38.61 -25.11
N THR A 120 6.68 -37.75 -25.90
CA THR A 120 6.67 -37.80 -27.38
C THR A 120 7.90 -38.49 -27.98
N THR A 121 9.06 -38.43 -27.32
CA THR A 121 10.32 -39.02 -27.84
C THR A 121 10.43 -40.52 -27.61
N THR A 122 9.64 -41.08 -26.71
CA THR A 122 9.77 -42.49 -26.27
C THR A 122 8.89 -43.46 -27.08
N THR A 123 7.94 -42.98 -27.90
CA THR A 123 6.85 -43.84 -28.39
C THR A 123 7.07 -44.60 -29.70
N LEU A 124 8.16 -44.41 -30.46
CA LEU A 124 8.33 -45.18 -31.73
C LEU A 124 9.73 -45.71 -32.06
N LYS A 125 10.79 -45.33 -31.32
CA LYS A 125 12.12 -45.93 -31.53
C LYS A 125 12.36 -47.23 -30.74
N GLN A 126 11.60 -47.50 -29.68
CA GLN A 126 11.75 -48.73 -28.88
C GLN A 126 10.87 -49.91 -29.35
N TRP A 127 10.01 -49.72 -30.35
CA TRP A 127 9.07 -50.75 -30.83
C TRP A 127 9.38 -51.27 -32.25
N ILE A 128 10.49 -50.86 -32.86
CA ILE A 128 10.87 -51.24 -34.26
C ILE A 128 12.24 -51.97 -34.33
N GLU A 129 12.85 -52.32 -33.20
CA GLU A 129 13.96 -53.30 -33.14
C GLU A 129 13.51 -54.55 -32.39
#